data_AF-A0A8J6TE62-F1
#
_entry.id   AF-A0A8J6TE62-F1
#
_cell.length_a   1.000
_cell.length_b   1.000
_cell.length_c   1.000
_cell.angle_alpha   90.00
_cell.angle_beta   90.00
_cell.angle_gamma   90.00
#
_symmetry.space_group_name_H-M   'P 1'
#
loop_
_entity.id
_entity.type
_entity.pdbx_description
1 polymer ?
#
loop_
_entity_poly.entity_id
_entity_poly.type
_entity_poly.pdbx_seq_one_letter_code
_entity_poly.pdbx_strand_id
1 'polypeptide(L)'
;MAIASRIPLLGGTADLMLVVLAAWSMQERVESAWHWAFFGGLLVGWASALPWVIPVAGYLLTVGMARMLVRRIWQAPLLAMFAIVFIGTLLFHLLSILGLRLLGNPLVVMDALSVITLPGLFLNLFLALPAFPIMRDLAVWVYDIEDDL
;
A
#
# COMPACT_ATOMS: atom_id res chain seq x y z
N MET A 1 -19.96 13.92 14.70
CA MET A 1 -18.85 14.89 14.48
C MET A 1 -17.62 14.13 14.01
N ALA A 2 -16.81 14.79 13.16
CA ALA A 2 -15.60 14.30 12.48
C ALA A 2 -15.81 13.38 11.25
N ILE A 3 -16.60 13.85 10.26
CA ILE A 3 -16.42 13.47 8.85
C ILE A 3 -15.63 14.61 8.21
N ALA A 4 -14.36 14.72 8.57
CA ALA A 4 -13.48 15.77 8.07
C ALA A 4 -12.04 15.22 7.95
N SER A 5 -11.87 14.15 7.17
CA SER A 5 -10.57 13.83 6.54
C SER A 5 -10.73 12.72 5.50
N ARG A 6 -11.64 12.90 4.55
CA ARG A 6 -11.56 12.22 3.26
C ARG A 6 -11.56 13.33 2.25
N ILE A 7 -10.38 13.85 1.89
CA ILE A 7 -10.27 14.74 0.73
C ILE A 7 -10.52 13.83 -0.48
N PRO A 8 -11.74 13.81 -1.05
CA PRO A 8 -12.09 12.93 -2.14
C PRO A 8 -11.64 13.65 -3.39
N LEU A 9 -10.35 13.59 -3.72
CA LEU A 9 -9.81 14.36 -4.85
C LEU A 9 -10.46 13.95 -6.18
N LEU A 10 -10.94 12.69 -6.30
CA LEU A 10 -11.63 12.15 -7.49
C LEU A 10 -12.63 11.02 -7.16
N GLY A 11 -13.28 11.03 -5.99
CA GLY A 11 -14.21 9.97 -5.56
C GLY A 11 -13.55 8.69 -4.98
N GLY A 12 -12.27 8.45 -5.26
CA GLY A 12 -11.43 7.45 -4.57
C GLY A 12 -10.44 8.07 -3.59
N THR A 13 -9.93 7.25 -2.65
CA THR A 13 -8.90 7.63 -1.66
C THR A 13 -7.57 6.97 -1.99
N ALA A 14 -6.48 7.74 -1.95
CA ALA A 14 -5.13 7.19 -2.03
C ALA A 14 -4.81 6.37 -0.77
N ASP A 15 -4.22 5.19 -0.96
CA ASP A 15 -3.65 4.39 0.13
C ASP A 15 -2.14 4.70 0.24
N LEU A 16 -1.84 5.75 1.01
CA LEU A 16 -0.46 6.16 1.26
C LEU A 16 0.35 5.07 1.95
N MET A 17 -0.26 4.31 2.85
CA MET A 17 0.44 3.26 3.58
C MET A 17 0.90 2.16 2.62
N LEU A 18 0.03 1.72 1.71
CA LEU A 18 0.38 0.73 0.69
C LEU A 18 1.52 1.21 -0.22
N VAL A 19 1.44 2.45 -0.72
CA VAL A 19 2.46 3.01 -1.61
C VAL A 19 3.80 3.16 -0.89
N VAL A 20 3.79 3.65 0.36
CA VAL A 20 5.01 3.78 1.18
C VAL A 20 5.61 2.42 1.49
N LEU A 21 4.80 1.43 1.89
CA LEU A 21 5.29 0.08 2.18
C LEU A 21 5.86 -0.60 0.92
N ALA A 22 5.23 -0.43 -0.23
CA ALA A 22 5.76 -0.91 -1.51
C ALA A 22 7.14 -0.27 -1.79
N ALA A 23 7.25 1.05 -1.73
CA ALA A 23 8.50 1.76 -1.98
C ALA A 23 9.61 1.40 -0.97
N TRP A 24 9.26 1.31 0.31
CA TRP A 24 10.18 0.98 1.40
C TRP A 24 10.71 -0.46 1.29
N SER A 25 9.83 -1.41 0.99
CA SER A 25 10.21 -2.83 0.87
C SER A 25 11.02 -3.15 -0.38
N MET A 26 11.01 -2.28 -1.38
CA MET A 26 11.86 -2.38 -2.57
C MET A 26 13.31 -1.91 -2.34
N GLN A 27 13.63 -1.33 -1.18
CA GLN A 27 15.01 -0.97 -0.90
C GLN A 27 15.75 -2.20 -0.36
N GLU A 28 16.89 -2.55 -0.98
CA GLU A 28 17.61 -3.80 -0.66
C GLU A 28 18.07 -3.88 0.79
N ARG A 29 18.52 -2.76 1.35
CA ARG A 29 19.02 -2.64 2.72
C ARG A 29 17.93 -2.68 3.77
N VAL A 30 16.67 -2.39 3.41
CA VAL A 30 15.58 -2.35 4.36
C VAL A 30 15.29 -3.76 4.84
N GLU A 31 15.33 -4.03 6.14
CA GLU A 31 14.88 -5.32 6.71
C GLU A 31 13.54 -5.18 7.46
N SER A 32 13.28 -3.98 7.98
CA SER A 32 12.14 -3.68 8.87
C SER A 32 10.76 -3.62 8.20
N ALA A 33 10.67 -3.75 6.86
CA ALA A 33 9.42 -3.58 6.11
C ALA A 33 8.25 -4.47 6.60
N TRP A 34 8.53 -5.69 7.06
CA TRP A 34 7.50 -6.59 7.60
C TRP A 34 6.85 -6.06 8.88
N HIS A 35 7.65 -5.46 9.78
CA HIS A 35 7.16 -4.83 10.99
C HIS A 35 6.27 -3.64 10.65
N TRP A 36 6.71 -2.79 9.72
CA TRP A 36 5.93 -1.65 9.26
C TRP A 36 4.62 -2.05 8.58
N ALA A 37 4.60 -3.16 7.82
CA ALA A 37 3.37 -3.68 7.24
C ALA A 37 2.37 -4.14 8.30
N PHE A 38 2.85 -4.83 9.34
CA PHE A 38 1.99 -5.25 10.44
C PHE A 38 1.44 -4.06 11.22
N PHE A 39 2.32 -3.15 11.67
CA PHE A 39 1.90 -1.96 12.43
C PHE A 39 1.04 -1.02 11.60
N GLY A 40 1.41 -0.74 10.35
CA GLY A 40 0.62 0.05 9.43
C GLY A 40 -0.75 -0.58 9.17
N GLY A 41 -0.81 -1.90 9.07
CA GLY A 41 -2.06 -2.65 8.91
C GLY A 41 -2.96 -2.54 10.13
N LEU A 42 -2.40 -2.62 11.34
CA LEU A 42 -3.18 -2.41 12.57
C LEU A 42 -3.69 -0.98 12.69
N LEU A 43 -2.84 0.02 12.39
CA LEU A 43 -3.21 1.43 12.43
C LEU A 43 -4.33 1.74 11.43
N VAL A 44 -4.20 1.28 10.18
CA VAL A 44 -5.23 1.45 9.16
C VAL A 44 -6.47 0.63 9.52
N GLY A 45 -6.31 -0.58 10.05
CA GLY A 45 -7.42 -1.41 10.54
C GLY A 45 -8.22 -0.73 11.65
N TRP A 46 -7.55 0.00 12.54
CA TRP A 46 -8.20 0.75 13.61
C TRP A 46 -8.83 2.07 13.13
N ALA A 47 -8.16 2.77 12.21
CA ALA A 47 -8.65 4.04 11.66
C ALA A 47 -9.72 3.85 10.56
N SER A 48 -9.75 2.70 9.91
CA SER A 48 -10.73 2.34 8.88
C SER A 48 -11.91 1.58 9.48
N ALA A 49 -13.05 1.64 8.81
CA ALA A 49 -14.21 0.80 9.15
C ALA A 49 -14.04 -0.66 8.67
N LEU A 50 -12.84 -1.06 8.26
CA LEU A 50 -12.54 -2.42 7.83
C LEU A 50 -12.10 -3.27 9.03
N PRO A 51 -12.42 -4.57 9.05
CA PRO A 51 -11.77 -5.50 9.97
C PRO A 51 -10.25 -5.39 9.85
N TRP A 52 -9.55 -5.27 10.98
CA TRP A 52 -8.10 -5.11 11.04
C TRP A 52 -7.32 -6.20 10.29
N VAL A 53 -7.88 -7.39 10.15
CA VAL A 53 -7.31 -8.50 9.38
C VAL A 53 -7.09 -8.12 7.91
N ILE A 54 -7.98 -7.31 7.33
CA ILE A 54 -7.93 -6.95 5.91
C ILE A 54 -6.70 -6.08 5.61
N PRO A 55 -6.48 -4.93 6.27
CA PRO A 55 -5.30 -4.12 5.98
C PRO A 55 -3.99 -4.80 6.35
N VAL A 56 -3.95 -5.55 7.46
CA VAL A 56 -2.76 -6.34 7.84
C VAL A 56 -2.41 -7.34 6.74
N ALA A 57 -3.38 -8.12 6.26
CA ALA A 57 -3.14 -9.09 5.19
C ALA A 57 -2.72 -8.40 3.88
N GLY A 58 -3.43 -7.34 3.46
CA GLY A 58 -3.11 -6.63 2.22
C GLY A 58 -1.70 -6.03 2.21
N TYR A 59 -1.27 -5.44 3.32
CA TYR A 59 0.07 -4.85 3.44
C TYR A 59 1.17 -5.89 3.54
N LEU A 60 0.96 -6.98 4.28
CA LEU A 60 1.92 -8.10 4.30
C LEU A 60 2.08 -8.73 2.93
N LEU A 61 0.99 -8.92 2.19
CA LEU A 61 1.05 -9.42 0.80
C LEU A 61 1.81 -8.45 -0.11
N THR A 62 1.59 -7.14 0.05
CA THR A 62 2.28 -6.12 -0.75
C THR A 62 3.78 -6.14 -0.50
N VAL A 63 4.21 -6.18 0.77
CA VAL A 63 5.63 -6.32 1.12
C VAL A 63 6.20 -7.63 0.61
N GLY A 64 5.49 -8.75 0.75
CA GLY A 64 5.92 -10.05 0.23
C GLY A 64 6.17 -10.03 -1.29
N MET A 65 5.25 -9.43 -2.05
CA MET A 65 5.41 -9.26 -3.50
C MET A 65 6.61 -8.37 -3.85
N ALA A 66 6.77 -7.26 -3.14
CA ALA A 66 7.89 -6.35 -3.36
C ALA A 66 9.25 -7.04 -3.13
N ARG A 67 9.37 -7.78 -2.02
CA ARG A 67 10.58 -8.56 -1.70
C ARG A 67 10.89 -9.64 -2.73
N MET A 68 9.87 -10.29 -3.28
CA MET A 68 10.05 -11.29 -4.33
C MET A 68 10.54 -10.63 -5.64
N LEU A 69 10.00 -9.46 -5.97
CA LEU A 69 10.29 -8.78 -7.23
C LEU A 69 11.65 -8.06 -7.22
N VAL A 70 12.05 -7.48 -6.09
CA VAL A 70 13.34 -6.77 -5.95
C VAL A 70 14.51 -7.70 -6.24
N ARG A 71 14.41 -8.97 -5.82
CA ARG A 71 15.44 -9.99 -6.06
C ARG A 71 15.58 -10.36 -7.54
N ARG A 72 14.54 -10.12 -8.35
CA ARG A 72 14.43 -10.61 -9.73
C ARG A 72 14.61 -9.52 -10.79
N ILE A 73 14.25 -8.27 -10.51
CA ILE A 73 14.20 -7.18 -11.50
C ILE A 73 15.07 -6.00 -11.05
N TRP A 74 16.32 -5.97 -11.52
CA TRP A 74 17.28 -4.90 -11.23
C TRP A 74 17.31 -3.81 -12.30
N GLN A 75 16.90 -4.14 -13.54
CA GLN A 75 17.04 -3.23 -14.68
C GLN A 75 15.94 -2.17 -14.79
N ALA A 76 14.78 -2.39 -14.15
CA ALA A 76 13.64 -1.46 -14.21
C ALA A 76 12.93 -1.28 -12.85
N PRO A 77 13.58 -0.64 -11.85
CA PRO A 77 13.02 -0.52 -10.50
C PRO A 77 11.68 0.23 -10.46
N LEU A 78 11.52 1.28 -11.27
CA LEU A 78 10.26 2.03 -11.30
C LEU A 78 9.10 1.21 -11.87
N LEU A 79 9.37 0.34 -12.86
CA LEU A 79 8.34 -0.55 -13.42
C LEU A 79 7.91 -1.61 -12.41
N ALA A 80 8.87 -2.17 -11.66
CA ALA A 80 8.59 -3.07 -10.55
C ALA A 80 7.73 -2.39 -9.48
N MET A 81 8.04 -1.14 -9.12
CA MET A 81 7.25 -0.34 -8.19
C MET A 81 5.80 -0.16 -8.67
N PHE A 82 5.60 0.22 -9.93
CA PHE A 82 4.26 0.31 -10.52
C PHE A 82 3.52 -1.02 -10.48
N ALA A 83 4.18 -2.13 -10.81
CA ALA A 83 3.55 -3.45 -10.78
C ALA A 83 3.13 -3.85 -9.36
N ILE A 84 3.98 -3.61 -8.36
CA ILE A 84 3.69 -3.90 -6.95
C ILE A 84 2.52 -3.05 -6.45
N VAL A 85 2.54 -1.74 -6.71
CA VAL A 85 1.45 -0.85 -6.31
C VAL A 85 0.15 -1.22 -7.01
N PHE A 86 0.20 -1.55 -8.30
CA PHE A 86 -0.96 -1.98 -9.07
C PHE A 86 -1.58 -3.24 -8.46
N ILE A 87 -0.79 -4.32 -8.34
CA ILE A 87 -1.25 -5.61 -7.86
C ILE A 87 -1.64 -5.52 -6.39
N GLY A 88 -0.83 -4.86 -5.56
CA GLY A 88 -1.11 -4.63 -4.14
C GLY A 88 -2.42 -3.90 -3.92
N THR A 89 -2.68 -2.82 -4.68
CA THR A 89 -3.95 -2.09 -4.61
C THR A 89 -5.12 -2.97 -5.00
N LEU A 90 -5.03 -3.73 -6.09
CA LEU A 90 -6.11 -4.64 -6.52
C LEU A 90 -6.38 -5.73 -5.47
N LEU A 91 -5.34 -6.34 -4.90
CA LEU A 91 -5.48 -7.34 -3.84
C LEU A 91 -6.11 -6.75 -2.59
N PHE A 92 -5.67 -5.57 -2.15
CA PHE A 92 -6.25 -4.88 -1.00
C PHE A 92 -7.74 -4.59 -1.20
N HIS A 93 -8.12 -4.09 -2.38
CA HIS A 93 -9.53 -3.81 -2.71
C HIS A 93 -10.35 -5.09 -2.81
N LEU A 94 -9.80 -6.15 -3.40
CA LEU A 94 -10.46 -7.46 -3.46
C LEU A 94 -10.73 -8.01 -2.05
N LEU A 95 -9.72 -8.00 -1.17
CA LEU A 95 -9.86 -8.42 0.22
C LEU A 95 -10.90 -7.56 0.97
N SER A 96 -10.90 -6.25 0.74
CA SER A 96 -11.87 -5.32 1.32
C SER A 96 -13.29 -5.61 0.89
N ILE A 97 -13.52 -5.78 -0.42
CA ILE A 97 -14.84 -6.10 -0.98
C ILE A 97 -15.33 -7.45 -0.45
N LEU A 98 -14.47 -8.48 -0.47
CA LEU A 98 -14.83 -9.81 0.04
C LEU A 98 -15.15 -9.77 1.54
N GLY A 99 -14.31 -9.12 2.35
CA GLY A 99 -14.53 -9.01 3.78
C GLY A 99 -15.82 -8.26 4.13
N LEU A 100 -16.10 -7.14 3.46
CA LEU A 100 -17.34 -6.39 3.67
C LEU A 100 -18.58 -7.18 3.20
N ARG A 101 -18.47 -7.94 2.12
CA ARG A 101 -19.55 -8.83 1.64
C ARG A 101 -19.85 -9.95 2.63
N LEU A 102 -18.83 -10.57 3.20
CA LEU A 102 -18.99 -11.62 4.22
C LEU A 102 -19.62 -11.08 5.51
N LEU A 103 -19.42 -9.80 5.82
CA LEU A 103 -20.06 -9.11 6.95
C LEU A 103 -21.48 -8.62 6.66
N GLY A 104 -22.04 -8.93 5.48
CA GLY A 104 -23.41 -8.59 5.12
C GLY A 104 -23.62 -7.13 4.70
N ASN A 105 -22.55 -6.40 4.35
CA ASN A 105 -22.69 -5.01 3.89
C ASN A 105 -23.37 -4.97 2.50
N PRO A 106 -24.35 -4.07 2.26
CA PRO A 106 -25.07 -3.96 0.99
C PRO A 106 -24.25 -3.29 -0.13
N LEU A 107 -22.93 -3.49 -0.14
CA LEU A 107 -22.00 -2.90 -1.09
C LEU A 107 -22.26 -3.38 -2.52
N VAL A 108 -22.61 -2.48 -3.44
CA VAL A 108 -22.68 -2.80 -4.88
C VAL A 108 -21.24 -2.93 -5.42
N VAL A 109 -20.89 -4.10 -5.98
CA VAL A 109 -19.51 -4.39 -6.44
C VAL A 109 -19.12 -3.47 -7.59
N MET A 110 -20.05 -3.17 -8.49
CA MET A 110 -19.80 -2.25 -9.60
C MET A 110 -19.40 -0.85 -9.11
N ASP A 111 -20.09 -0.33 -8.11
CA ASP A 111 -19.79 0.99 -7.52
C ASP A 111 -18.44 0.96 -6.80
N ALA A 112 -18.13 -0.14 -6.08
CA ALA A 112 -16.83 -0.31 -5.43
C ALA A 112 -15.66 -0.33 -6.45
N LEU A 113 -15.89 -0.89 -7.65
CA LEU A 113 -14.88 -0.89 -8.71
C LEU A 113 -14.74 0.48 -9.37
N SER A 114 -15.84 1.11 -9.77
CA SER A 114 -15.82 2.34 -10.57
C SER A 114 -15.53 3.60 -9.75
N VAL A 115 -16.02 3.68 -8.51
CA VAL A 115 -15.91 4.88 -7.66
C VAL A 115 -14.70 4.80 -6.72
N ILE A 116 -14.36 3.61 -6.25
CA ILE A 116 -13.30 3.44 -5.23
C ILE A 116 -12.03 2.88 -5.87
N THR A 117 -12.13 1.72 -6.51
CA THR A 117 -10.96 0.95 -6.95
C THR A 117 -10.23 1.64 -8.09
N LEU A 118 -10.92 2.04 -9.17
CA LEU A 118 -10.27 2.66 -10.32
C LEU A 118 -9.62 4.02 -9.98
N PRO A 119 -10.30 4.97 -9.31
CA PRO A 119 -9.67 6.23 -8.95
C PRO A 119 -8.56 6.05 -7.91
N GLY A 120 -8.75 5.17 -6.91
CA GLY A 120 -7.73 4.86 -5.90
C GLY A 120 -6.48 4.22 -6.51
N LEU A 121 -6.64 3.29 -7.44
CA LEU A 121 -5.55 2.69 -8.19
C LEU A 121 -4.76 3.73 -8.99
N PHE A 122 -5.45 4.62 -9.69
CA PHE A 122 -4.80 5.72 -10.41
C PHE A 122 -4.00 6.61 -9.47
N LEU A 123 -4.58 7.02 -8.34
CA LEU A 123 -3.91 7.86 -7.35
C LEU A 123 -2.69 7.14 -6.74
N ASN A 124 -2.80 5.86 -6.42
CA ASN A 124 -1.70 5.08 -5.86
C ASN A 124 -0.53 4.97 -6.85
N LEU A 125 -0.83 4.70 -8.13
CA LEU A 125 0.18 4.69 -9.19
C LEU A 125 0.82 6.07 -9.36
N PHE A 126 0.02 7.12 -9.40
CA PHE A 126 0.54 8.48 -9.52
C PHE A 126 1.48 8.82 -8.35
N LEU A 127 1.13 8.43 -7.13
CA LEU A 127 1.95 8.64 -5.92
C LEU A 127 3.17 7.73 -5.86
N ALA A 128 3.19 6.62 -6.59
CA ALA A 128 4.37 5.76 -6.69
C ALA A 128 5.58 6.50 -7.30
N LEU A 129 5.34 7.46 -8.22
CA LEU A 129 6.36 8.27 -8.86
C LEU A 129 7.20 9.07 -7.85
N PRO A 130 6.61 9.91 -6.98
CA PRO A 130 7.37 10.61 -5.94
C PRO A 130 7.75 9.71 -4.76
N ALA A 131 6.92 8.73 -4.38
CA ALA A 131 7.21 7.91 -3.20
C ALA A 131 8.47 7.07 -3.34
N PHE A 132 8.75 6.54 -4.55
CA PHE A 132 9.90 5.69 -4.78
C PHE A 132 11.26 6.36 -4.49
N PRO A 133 11.61 7.51 -5.10
CA PRO A 133 12.87 8.19 -4.79
C PRO A 133 12.91 8.69 -3.34
N ILE A 134 11.80 9.21 -2.79
CA ILE A 134 11.75 9.67 -1.40
C ILE A 134 12.11 8.54 -0.43
N MET A 135 11.54 7.35 -0.61
CA MET A 135 11.81 6.20 0.27
C MET A 135 13.19 5.60 0.06
N ARG A 136 13.74 5.67 -1.15
CA ARG A 136 15.12 5.30 -1.41
C ARG A 136 16.08 6.21 -0.65
N ASP A 137 15.88 7.52 -0.75
CA ASP A 137 16.74 8.50 -0.09
C ASP A 137 16.61 8.39 1.45
N LEU A 138 15.40 8.11 1.95
CA LEU A 138 15.17 7.81 3.37
C LEU A 138 15.88 6.51 3.81
N ALA A 139 15.86 5.46 2.98
CA ALA A 139 16.50 4.19 3.31
C ALA A 139 18.02 4.32 3.37
N VAL A 140 18.62 5.06 2.43
CA VAL A 140 20.05 5.41 2.48
C VAL A 140 20.35 6.14 3.79
N TRP A 141 19.57 7.15 4.15
CA TRP A 141 19.79 7.89 5.39
C TRP A 141 19.65 7.02 6.66
N VAL A 142 18.62 6.18 6.74
CA VAL A 142 18.38 5.35 7.93
C VAL A 142 19.44 4.25 8.09
N TYR A 143 19.83 3.58 6.99
CA TYR A 143 20.71 2.41 7.07
C TYR A 143 22.20 2.73 6.87
N ASP A 144 22.59 3.79 6.15
CA ASP A 144 24.03 4.17 6.08
C ASP A 144 24.52 4.75 7.42
N ILE A 145 23.64 5.36 8.22
CA ILE A 145 23.99 5.82 9.58
C ILE A 145 24.26 4.64 10.53
N GLU A 146 23.64 3.47 10.30
CA GLU A 146 23.82 2.28 11.12
C GLU A 146 25.18 1.60 10.87
N ASP A 147 25.75 1.72 9.66
CA ASP A 147 27.05 1.15 9.30
C ASP A 147 28.26 1.92 9.91
N ASP A 148 28.06 3.18 10.34
CA ASP A 148 29.09 4.07 10.91
C ASP A 148 29.21 4.04 12.45
N LEU A 149 28.36 3.26 13.15
CA LEU A 149 28.29 3.17 14.63
C LEU A 149 28.88 1.85 15.18
#